data_AF-A0A6L7JPD9-F1
#
_entry.id   AF-A0A6L7JPD9-F1
#
_cell.length_a   1.000
_cell.length_b   1.000
_cell.length_c   1.000
_cell.angle_alpha   90.00
_cell.angle_beta   90.00
_cell.angle_gamma   90.00
#
_symmetry.space_group_name_H-M   'P 1'
#
loop_
_entity.id
_entity.type
_entity.pdbx_description
1 polymer ?
#
loop_
_entity_poly.entity_id
_entity_poly.type
_entity_poly.pdbx_seq_one_letter_code
_entity_poly.pdbx_strand_id
1 'polypeptide(L)'
;MIQQALHQVLSEVFEPEFSDYSYGFRPGRSAHQAVAMAKRHVEAGCNWVVDLDLEKFFDRVNHDILMGRLARRVSDKRVLKLIRRYLEAGMMADGLVSPRREGTPQG
;
A
#
# COMPACT_ATOMS: atom_id res chain seq x y z
N MET A 1 15.02 9.64 -0.19
CA MET A 1 14.55 11.04 -0.04
C MET A 1 13.35 11.37 -0.94
N ILE A 2 13.38 11.05 -2.25
CA ILE A 2 12.26 11.36 -3.18
C ILE A 2 10.98 10.56 -2.85
N GLN A 3 11.08 9.26 -2.58
CA GLN A 3 9.92 8.43 -2.19
C GLN A 3 9.27 8.92 -0.89
N GLN A 4 10.06 9.42 0.06
CA GLN A 4 9.53 9.97 1.32
C GLN A 4 8.74 11.27 1.10
N ALA A 5 9.24 12.17 0.25
CA ALA A 5 8.53 13.39 -0.10
C ALA A 5 7.21 13.09 -0.82
N LEU A 6 7.24 12.11 -1.73
CA LEU A 6 6.03 11.61 -2.38
C LEU A 6 5.05 11.03 -1.35
N HIS A 7 5.52 10.21 -0.41
CA HIS A 7 4.70 9.65 0.65
C HIS A 7 4.02 10.76 1.48
N GLN A 8 4.74 11.80 1.89
CA GLN A 8 4.16 12.90 2.67
C GLN A 8 2.98 13.56 1.95
N VAL A 9 3.15 13.88 0.66
CA VAL A 9 2.09 14.52 -0.15
C VAL A 9 0.91 13.58 -0.39
N LEU A 10 1.19 12.31 -0.73
CA LEU A 10 0.13 11.34 -0.99
C LEU A 10 -0.66 10.97 0.28
N SER A 11 0.02 10.88 1.43
CA SER A 11 -0.63 10.58 2.71
C SER A 11 -1.72 11.61 3.04
N GLU A 12 -1.49 12.91 2.81
CA GLU A 12 -2.52 13.93 3.03
C GLU A 12 -3.77 13.72 2.16
N VAL A 13 -3.61 13.17 0.95
CA VAL A 13 -4.71 12.93 0.02
C VAL A 13 -5.49 11.66 0.39
N PHE A 14 -4.79 10.59 0.78
CA PHE A 14 -5.39 9.27 0.97
C PHE A 14 -5.74 8.93 2.42
N GLU A 15 -5.06 9.50 3.42
CA GLU A 15 -5.33 9.22 4.84
C GLU A 15 -6.79 9.42 5.26
N PRO A 16 -7.48 10.49 4.83
CA PRO A 16 -8.89 10.70 5.19
C PRO A 16 -9.86 9.67 4.59
N GLU A 17 -9.44 8.94 3.56
CA GLU A 17 -10.30 7.95 2.88
C GLU A 17 -10.13 6.53 3.42
N PHE A 18 -9.04 6.26 4.15
CA PHE A 18 -8.82 4.93 4.68
C PHE A 18 -9.81 4.60 5.79
N SER A 19 -10.34 3.37 5.73
CA SER A 19 -11.22 2.80 6.76
C SER A 19 -10.65 2.97 8.17
N ASP A 20 -11.50 3.23 9.15
CA ASP A 20 -11.13 3.28 10.56
C ASP A 20 -10.60 1.95 11.11
N TYR A 21 -10.91 0.85 10.43
CA TYR A 21 -10.42 -0.50 10.72
C TYR A 21 -9.13 -0.86 9.96
N SER A 22 -8.56 0.09 9.20
CA SER A 22 -7.22 -0.05 8.59
C SER A 22 -6.16 0.51 9.53
N TYR A 23 -5.25 -0.35 10.01
CA TYR A 23 -4.23 0.01 11.00
C TYR A 23 -2.78 -0.07 10.50
N GLY A 24 -2.52 -0.77 9.39
CA GLY A 24 -1.16 -0.98 8.89
C GLY A 24 -0.62 0.22 8.12
N PHE A 25 0.66 0.56 8.35
CA PHE A 25 1.41 1.60 7.61
C PHE A 25 0.77 3.01 7.62
N ARG A 26 -0.01 3.34 8.66
CA ARG A 26 -0.72 4.62 8.77
C ARG A 26 -0.21 5.46 9.96
N PRO A 27 -0.13 6.80 9.80
CA PRO A 27 0.23 7.69 10.89
C PRO A 27 -0.80 7.60 12.03
N GLY A 28 -0.32 7.51 13.28
CA GLY A 28 -1.18 7.46 14.47
C GLY A 28 -1.96 6.15 14.66
N ARG A 29 -1.76 5.14 13.79
CA ARG A 29 -2.34 3.80 13.93
C ARG A 29 -1.28 2.77 14.28
N SER A 30 -1.65 1.72 15.01
CA SER A 30 -0.71 0.68 15.43
C SER A 30 -1.34 -0.72 15.49
N ALA A 31 -0.50 -1.75 15.47
CA ALA A 31 -0.93 -3.14 15.64
C ALA A 31 -1.67 -3.36 16.97
N HIS A 32 -1.27 -2.66 18.04
CA HIS A 32 -1.97 -2.74 19.33
C HIS A 32 -3.43 -2.26 19.25
N GLN A 33 -3.71 -1.21 18.48
CA GLN A 33 -5.08 -0.74 18.26
C GLN A 33 -5.89 -1.78 17.48
N ALA A 34 -5.29 -2.45 16.48
CA ALA A 34 -5.95 -3.52 15.73
C ALA A 34 -6.35 -4.68 16.65
N VAL A 35 -5.43 -5.13 17.51
CA VAL A 35 -5.70 -6.20 18.49
C VAL A 35 -6.77 -5.79 19.49
N ALA A 36 -6.73 -4.55 19.99
CA ALA A 36 -7.75 -4.04 20.90
C ALA A 36 -9.15 -4.01 20.24
N MET A 37 -9.22 -3.66 18.95
CA MET A 37 -10.47 -3.69 18.20
C MET A 37 -10.96 -5.13 17.96
N ALA A 38 -10.07 -6.06 17.61
CA ALA A 38 -10.42 -7.47 17.47
C ALA A 38 -11.00 -8.03 18.78
N LYS A 39 -10.37 -7.71 19.93
CA LYS A 39 -10.87 -8.11 21.25
C LYS A 39 -12.29 -7.61 21.52
N ARG A 40 -12.59 -6.35 21.21
CA ARG A 40 -13.94 -5.78 21.37
C ARG A 40 -15.00 -6.50 20.52
N HIS A 41 -14.65 -6.97 19.30
CA HIS A 41 -15.58 -7.73 18.47
C HIS A 41 -15.89 -9.09 19.10
N VAL A 42 -14.88 -9.77 19.64
CA VAL A 42 -15.06 -11.04 20.36
C VAL A 42 -15.96 -10.83 21.59
N GLU A 43 -15.70 -9.78 22.38
CA GLU A 43 -16.52 -9.43 23.55
C GLU A 43 -17.98 -9.07 23.18
N ALA A 44 -18.21 -8.55 21.97
CA ALA A 44 -19.54 -8.28 21.43
C ALA A 44 -20.26 -9.52 20.86
N GLY A 45 -19.64 -10.71 20.93
CA GLY A 45 -20.22 -11.98 20.52
C GLY A 45 -19.79 -12.47 19.12
N CYS A 46 -18.88 -11.77 18.44
CA CYS A 46 -18.29 -12.25 17.18
C CYS A 46 -17.19 -13.29 17.45
N ASN A 47 -17.60 -14.53 17.72
CA ASN A 47 -16.69 -15.60 18.15
C ASN A 47 -16.02 -16.37 17.01
N TRP A 48 -16.27 -15.99 15.76
CA TRP A 48 -15.69 -16.61 14.58
C TRP A 48 -14.81 -15.62 13.84
N VAL A 49 -13.60 -16.04 13.49
CA VAL A 49 -12.63 -15.26 12.73
C VAL A 49 -12.44 -15.91 11.37
N VAL A 50 -12.45 -15.09 10.32
CA VAL A 50 -12.03 -15.48 8.98
C VAL A 50 -10.65 -14.85 8.75
N ASP A 51 -9.62 -15.68 8.80
CA ASP A 51 -8.25 -15.24 8.56
C ASP A 51 -7.98 -15.22 7.04
N LEU A 52 -7.51 -14.07 6.54
CA LEU A 52 -7.25 -13.82 5.13
C LEU A 52 -5.87 -13.22 5.00
N ASP A 53 -4.98 -13.94 4.32
CA ASP A 53 -3.64 -13.46 3.96
C ASP A 53 -3.42 -13.53 2.45
N LEU A 54 -2.67 -12.56 1.92
CA LEU A 54 -2.33 -12.48 0.50
C LEU A 54 -0.87 -12.88 0.29
N GLU A 55 -0.67 -14.10 -0.24
CA GLU A 55 0.66 -14.61 -0.54
C GLU A 55 1.41 -13.67 -1.51
N LYS A 56 2.63 -13.27 -1.13
CA LYS A 56 3.50 -12.40 -1.93
C LYS A 56 2.79 -11.12 -2.39
N PHE A 57 2.01 -10.52 -1.49
CA PHE A 57 1.18 -9.34 -1.77
C PHE A 57 1.91 -8.30 -2.62
N PHE A 58 3.07 -7.84 -2.16
CA PHE A 58 3.85 -6.82 -2.85
C PHE A 58 4.48 -7.28 -4.16
N ASP A 59 4.67 -8.58 -4.40
CA ASP A 59 5.25 -9.07 -5.66
C ASP A 59 4.18 -9.23 -6.75
N ARG A 60 2.89 -9.34 -6.37
CA ARG A 60 1.76 -9.57 -7.28
C ARG A 60 0.89 -8.33 -7.54
N VAL A 61 1.33 -7.15 -7.11
CA VAL A 61 0.58 -5.90 -7.35
C VAL A 61 0.58 -5.54 -8.83
N ASN A 62 -0.58 -5.63 -9.49
CA ASN A 62 -0.71 -5.19 -10.87
C ASN A 62 -0.55 -3.66 -11.00
N HIS A 63 0.41 -3.21 -11.81
CA HIS A 63 0.73 -1.79 -11.95
C HIS A 63 -0.41 -0.96 -12.54
N ASP A 64 -1.14 -1.47 -13.52
CA ASP A 64 -2.21 -0.71 -14.17
C ASP A 64 -3.42 -0.54 -13.25
N ILE A 65 -3.76 -1.56 -12.46
CA ILE A 65 -4.80 -1.46 -11.43
C ILE A 65 -4.39 -0.43 -10.37
N LEU A 66 -3.16 -0.51 -9.85
CA LEU A 66 -2.65 0.44 -8.86
C LEU A 66 -2.65 1.88 -9.40
N MET A 67 -2.10 2.08 -10.60
CA MET A 67 -2.06 3.39 -11.24
C MET A 67 -3.46 3.94 -11.55
N GLY A 68 -4.40 3.07 -11.93
CA GLY A 68 -5.81 3.44 -12.12
C GLY A 68 -6.50 3.87 -10.83
N ARG A 69 -6.15 3.28 -9.68
CA ARG A 69 -6.62 3.73 -8.36
C ARG A 69 -6.03 5.09 -7.99
N LEU A 70 -4.72 5.27 -8.17
CA LEU A 70 -4.04 6.53 -7.87
C LEU A 70 -4.56 7.70 -8.72
N ALA A 71 -4.78 7.47 -10.02
CA ALA A 71 -5.25 8.49 -10.95
C ALA A 71 -6.66 9.04 -10.65
N ARG A 72 -7.45 8.36 -9.80
CA ARG A 72 -8.76 8.87 -9.36
C ARG A 72 -8.64 10.05 -8.39
N ARG A 73 -7.52 10.14 -7.67
CA ARG A 73 -7.30 11.15 -6.62
C ARG A 73 -6.16 12.10 -6.95
N VAL A 74 -5.16 11.63 -7.70
CA VAL A 74 -4.01 12.42 -8.11
C VAL A 74 -4.16 12.80 -9.59
N SER A 75 -4.36 14.09 -9.86
CA SER A 75 -4.49 14.61 -11.23
C SER A 75 -3.14 15.00 -11.86
N ASP A 76 -2.08 15.18 -11.06
CA ASP A 76 -0.75 15.54 -11.57
C ASP A 76 -0.10 14.36 -12.31
N LYS A 77 -0.08 14.45 -13.63
CA LYS A 77 0.50 13.44 -14.53
C LYS A 77 1.99 13.22 -14.28
N ARG A 78 2.74 14.21 -13.77
CA ARG A 78 4.17 14.09 -13.48
C ARG A 78 4.39 13.20 -12.27
N VAL A 79 3.57 13.37 -11.23
CA VAL A 79 3.57 12.51 -10.04
C VAL A 79 3.21 11.07 -10.41
N LEU A 80 2.13 10.87 -11.18
CA LEU A 80 1.74 9.54 -11.65
C LEU A 80 2.86 8.88 -12.49
N LYS A 81 3.50 9.64 -13.39
CA LYS A 81 4.62 9.14 -14.20
C LYS A 81 5.82 8.77 -13.33
N LEU A 82 6.09 9.53 -12.26
CA LEU A 82 7.16 9.24 -11.32
C LEU A 82 6.88 7.96 -10.52
N ILE A 83 5.66 7.78 -10.02
CA ILE A 83 5.24 6.56 -9.31
C ILE A 83 5.39 5.34 -10.23
N ARG A 84 4.87 5.42 -11.46
CA ARG A 84 5.00 4.33 -12.44
C ARG A 84 6.47 3.96 -12.70
N ARG A 85 7.36 4.94 -12.82
CA ARG A 85 8.80 4.69 -12.96
C ARG A 85 9.40 3.97 -11.75
N TYR A 86 8.95 4.27 -10.53
CA TYR A 86 9.37 3.53 -9.34
C TYR A 86 8.85 2.08 -9.34
N LEU A 87 7.65 1.84 -9.85
CA LEU A 87 7.08 0.49 -9.97
C LEU A 87 7.79 -0.36 -11.03
N GLU A 88 8.13 0.26 -12.17
CA GLU A 88 8.81 -0.38 -13.29
C GLU A 88 10.32 -0.52 -13.09
N ALA A 89 10.89 0.22 -12.13
CA ALA A 89 12.31 0.10 -11.76
C ALA A 89 12.59 -1.35 -11.32
N GLY A 90 13.25 -2.10 -12.20
CA GLY A 90 13.61 -3.49 -11.96
C GLY A 90 14.61 -3.64 -10.82
N MET A 91 14.65 -4.82 -10.20
CA MET A 91 15.78 -5.18 -9.37
C MET A 91 16.96 -5.50 -10.29
N MET A 92 18.11 -4.89 -10.04
CA MET A 92 19.35 -5.30 -10.69
C MET A 92 19.75 -6.64 -10.11
N ALA A 93 19.54 -7.73 -10.84
CA ALA A 93 20.02 -9.06 -10.51
C ALA A 93 21.09 -9.43 -11.54
N ASP A 94 22.29 -9.79 -11.06
CA ASP A 94 23.41 -10.27 -11.89
C ASP A 94 23.80 -9.36 -13.07
N GLY A 95 23.66 -8.04 -12.92
CA GLY A 95 24.05 -7.06 -13.94
C GLY A 95 23.04 -6.87 -15.09
N LEU A 96 21.91 -7.60 -15.08
CA LEU A 96 20.83 -7.46 -16.05
C LEU A 96 19.62 -6.76 -15.40
N VAL A 97 19.19 -5.66 -16.02
CA VAL A 97 17.95 -4.97 -15.65
C VAL A 97 16.80 -5.68 -16.35
N SER A 98 16.02 -6.47 -15.60
CA SER A 98 14.77 -7.03 -16.11
C SER A 98 13.60 -6.09 -15.77
N PRO A 99 12.77 -5.68 -16.75
CA PRO A 99 11.61 -4.84 -16.49
C PRO A 99 10.58 -5.61 -15.65
N ARG A 100 10.15 -4.99 -14.55
CA ARG A 100 9.12 -5.55 -13.66
C ARG A 100 7.74 -5.28 -14.24
N ARG A 101 6.95 -6.33 -14.48
CA ARG A 101 5.56 -6.23 -15.01
C ARG A 101 4.49 -6.19 -13.91
N GLU A 102 4.83 -6.63 -12.70
CA GLU A 102 3.98 -6.61 -11.51
C GLU A 102 4.81 -6.51 -10.23
N GLY A 103 4.18 -6.04 -9.15
CA GLY A 103 4.77 -5.89 -7.83
C GLY A 103 5.40 -4.52 -7.55
N THR A 104 5.62 -4.19 -6.28
CA THR A 104 6.24 -2.94 -5.83
C THR A 104 7.61 -3.23 -5.21
N PRO A 105 8.63 -2.36 -5.36
CA PRO A 105 9.89 -2.53 -4.65
C PRO A 105 9.65 -2.59 -3.15
N GLN A 106 10.26 -3.58 -2.48
CA GLN A 106 10.23 -3.70 -1.01
C GLN A 106 11.51 -3.04 -0.47
N GLY A 107 11.43 -1.73 -0.16
CA GLY A 107 12.57 -0.93 0.30
C GLY A 107 12.42 0.55 -0.04
#